data_AF-A0A534PY66-F1
#
_entry.id   AF-A0A534PY66-F1
#
_cell.length_a   1.000
_cell.length_b   1.000
_cell.length_c   1.000
_cell.angle_alpha   90.00
_cell.angle_beta   90.00
_cell.angle_gamma   90.00
#
_symmetry.space_group_name_H-M   'P 1'
#
loop_
_entity.id
_entity.type
_entity.pdbx_description
1 polymer ?
#
loop_
_entity_poly.entity_id
_entity_poly.type
_entity_poly.pdbx_seq_one_letter_code
_entity_poly.pdbx_strand_id
1 'polypeptide(L)'
;MTDAEFLQALAKGTYPRDMMDHRAHLRLALLFRDDPQGARDLLVRYVTRIGGLVKYNETLTQVWLKLVSLHPETTVDALMKTPLADSSLPFRHYSPERLWSDEARVRFVEPDLRPLPAPHA
;
A
#
# COMPACT_ATOMS: atom_id res chain seq x y z
N MET A 1 -11.89 14.78 -7.21
CA MET A 1 -11.50 13.64 -8.06
C MET A 1 -12.18 12.37 -7.56
N THR A 2 -13.03 11.77 -8.38
CA THR A 2 -13.72 10.50 -8.12
C THR A 2 -12.74 9.31 -8.10
N ASP A 3 -13.19 8.13 -7.67
CA ASP A 3 -12.36 6.92 -7.69
C ASP A 3 -12.02 6.49 -9.13
N ALA A 4 -12.96 6.62 -10.06
CA ALA A 4 -12.72 6.33 -11.47
C ALA A 4 -11.64 7.26 -12.06
N GLU A 5 -11.69 8.56 -11.76
CA GLU A 5 -10.67 9.52 -12.20
C GLU A 5 -9.31 9.24 -11.56
N PHE A 6 -9.28 8.86 -10.28
CA PHE A 6 -8.05 8.45 -9.58
C PHE A 6 -7.39 7.25 -10.25
N LEU A 7 -8.15 6.17 -10.48
CA LEU A 7 -7.64 4.95 -11.10
C LEU A 7 -7.19 5.20 -12.54
N GLN A 8 -7.94 6.01 -13.29
CA GLN A 8 -7.55 6.40 -14.65
C GLN A 8 -6.25 7.21 -14.65
N ALA A 9 -6.08 8.15 -13.71
CA ALA A 9 -4.87 8.95 -13.59
C ALA A 9 -3.64 8.09 -13.22
N LEU A 10 -3.79 7.10 -12.33
CA LEU A 10 -2.73 6.14 -12.03
C LEU A 10 -2.37 5.30 -13.26
N ALA A 11 -3.37 4.75 -13.95
CA ALA A 11 -3.15 3.94 -15.15
C ALA A 11 -2.42 4.70 -16.27
N LYS A 12 -2.74 6.00 -16.42
CA LYS A 12 -2.08 6.90 -17.39
C LYS A 12 -0.75 7.46 -16.89
N GLY A 13 -0.39 7.29 -15.62
CA GLY A 13 0.79 7.91 -15.01
C GLY A 13 0.71 9.44 -14.88
N THR A 14 -0.51 10.00 -14.89
CA THR A 14 -0.76 11.44 -14.81
C THR A 14 -1.12 11.91 -13.41
N TYR A 15 -1.28 10.98 -12.45
CA TYR A 15 -1.50 11.34 -11.05
C TYR A 15 -0.25 12.01 -10.46
N PRO A 16 -0.34 13.23 -9.86
CA PRO A 16 0.81 13.96 -9.36
C PRO A 16 1.59 13.18 -8.30
N ARG A 17 2.92 13.21 -8.37
CA ARG A 17 3.80 12.39 -7.52
C ARG A 17 3.71 12.79 -6.05
N ASP A 18 3.57 14.08 -5.79
CA ASP A 18 3.39 14.70 -4.47
C ASP A 18 2.02 14.38 -3.85
N MET A 19 1.03 14.05 -4.68
CA MET A 19 -0.27 13.57 -4.22
C MET A 19 -0.33 12.06 -3.97
N MET A 20 0.67 11.28 -4.43
CA MET A 20 0.77 9.85 -4.13
C MET A 20 1.33 9.63 -2.71
N ASP A 21 0.63 10.16 -1.72
CA ASP A 21 0.93 10.10 -0.29
C ASP A 21 0.32 8.85 0.37
N HIS A 22 0.50 8.71 1.68
CA HIS A 22 -0.04 7.58 2.45
C HIS A 22 -1.56 7.38 2.23
N ARG A 23 -2.32 8.46 2.22
CA ARG A 23 -3.77 8.41 2.01
C ARG A 23 -4.13 7.90 0.63
N ALA A 24 -3.39 8.30 -0.42
CA ALA A 24 -3.58 7.77 -1.77
C ALA A 24 -3.27 6.26 -1.86
N HIS A 25 -2.25 5.77 -1.16
CA HIS A 25 -1.96 4.33 -1.07
C HIS A 25 -3.10 3.56 -0.38
N LEU A 26 -3.63 4.07 0.74
CA LEU A 26 -4.78 3.45 1.41
C LEU A 26 -6.04 3.46 0.54
N ARG A 27 -6.28 4.54 -0.21
CA ARG A 27 -7.39 4.62 -1.18
C ARG A 27 -7.24 3.55 -2.26
N LEU A 28 -6.05 3.40 -2.84
CA LEU A 28 -5.79 2.36 -3.84
C LEU A 28 -6.02 0.96 -3.25
N ALA A 29 -5.48 0.69 -2.06
CA ALA A 29 -5.67 -0.59 -1.38
C ALA A 29 -7.14 -0.89 -1.09
N LEU A 30 -7.92 0.13 -0.71
CA LEU A 30 -9.35 -0.01 -0.42
C LEU A 30 -10.16 -0.32 -1.68
N LEU A 31 -9.89 0.38 -2.79
CA LEU A 31 -10.57 0.16 -4.07
C LEU A 31 -10.31 -1.23 -4.67
N PHE A 32 -9.20 -1.85 -4.28
CA PHE A 32 -8.78 -3.18 -4.69
C PHE A 32 -8.82 -4.17 -3.53
N ARG A 33 -9.69 -3.96 -2.53
CA ARG A 33 -9.80 -4.83 -1.35
C ARG A 33 -9.90 -6.32 -1.71
N ASP A 34 -10.68 -6.63 -2.74
CA ASP A 34 -10.93 -8.00 -3.21
C ASP A 34 -9.96 -8.43 -4.34
N ASP A 35 -9.06 -7.53 -4.78
CA ASP A 35 -8.01 -7.81 -5.76
C ASP A 35 -6.67 -7.13 -5.39
N PRO A 36 -6.00 -7.56 -4.29
CA PRO A 36 -4.71 -6.99 -3.89
C PRO A 36 -3.65 -7.03 -5.00
N GLN A 37 -3.66 -8.06 -5.84
CA GLN A 37 -2.71 -8.20 -6.95
C GLN A 37 -2.94 -7.12 -8.01
N GLY A 38 -4.19 -6.82 -8.36
CA GLY A 38 -4.53 -5.72 -9.26
C GLY A 38 -4.05 -4.36 -8.76
N ALA A 39 -4.19 -4.08 -7.45
CA ALA A 39 -3.66 -2.84 -6.86
C ALA A 39 -2.14 -2.77 -6.94
N ARG A 40 -1.45 -3.87 -6.57
CA ARG A 40 0.01 -3.97 -6.63
C ARG A 40 0.51 -3.74 -8.05
N ASP A 41 -0.09 -4.38 -9.04
CA ASP A 41 0.30 -4.23 -10.44
C ASP A 41 0.02 -2.83 -10.99
N LEU A 42 -1.11 -2.22 -10.62
CA LEU A 42 -1.39 -0.83 -10.99
C LEU A 42 -0.36 0.13 -10.38
N LEU A 43 0.00 -0.05 -9.11
CA LEU A 43 1.02 0.75 -8.45
C LEU A 43 2.39 0.60 -9.12
N VAL A 44 2.82 -0.64 -9.40
CA VAL A 44 4.09 -0.92 -10.07
C VAL A 44 4.12 -0.28 -11.47
N ARG A 45 3.04 -0.40 -12.25
CA ARG A 45 2.93 0.27 -13.55
C ARG A 45 3.01 1.80 -13.43
N TYR A 46 2.31 2.38 -12.46
CA TYR A 46 2.33 3.81 -12.19
C TYR A 46 3.76 4.28 -11.85
N VAL A 47 4.39 3.72 -10.81
CA VAL A 47 5.73 4.15 -10.36
C VAL A 47 6.80 3.91 -11.44
N THR A 48 6.67 2.87 -12.25
CA THR A 48 7.56 2.65 -13.39
C THR A 48 7.42 3.76 -14.43
N ARG A 49 6.18 4.09 -14.83
CA ARG A 49 5.91 5.14 -15.82
C ARG A 49 6.40 6.51 -15.37
N ILE A 50 6.32 6.82 -14.08
CA ILE A 50 6.80 8.09 -13.53
C ILE A 50 8.27 8.04 -13.08
N GLY A 51 9.03 6.97 -13.36
CA GLY A 51 10.44 6.86 -12.94
C GLY A 51 10.65 6.86 -11.42
N GLY A 52 9.64 6.44 -10.65
CA GLY A 52 9.61 6.35 -9.19
C GLY A 52 9.95 4.97 -8.63
N LEU A 53 10.32 3.99 -9.48
CA LEU A 53 10.56 2.60 -9.08
C LEU A 53 11.64 2.47 -7.97
N VAL A 54 12.60 3.39 -7.90
CA VAL A 54 13.61 3.44 -6.81
C VAL A 54 12.99 3.65 -5.43
N LYS A 55 11.78 4.21 -5.33
CA LYS A 55 11.05 4.39 -4.06
C LYS A 55 10.12 3.22 -3.75
N TYR A 56 9.95 2.29 -4.68
CA TYR A 56 9.08 1.13 -4.49
C TYR A 56 9.67 0.14 -3.48
N ASN A 57 8.79 -0.43 -2.66
CA ASN A 57 9.10 -1.50 -1.72
C ASN A 57 7.94 -2.52 -1.76
N GLU A 58 8.23 -3.72 -2.27
CA GLU A 58 7.24 -4.79 -2.43
C GLU A 58 6.62 -5.19 -1.09
N THR A 59 7.43 -5.36 -0.05
CA THR A 59 6.94 -5.76 1.29
C THR A 59 5.99 -4.73 1.87
N LEU A 60 6.35 -3.44 1.86
CA LEU A 60 5.47 -2.37 2.32
C LEU A 60 4.16 -2.33 1.54
N THR A 61 4.21 -2.50 0.22
CA THR A 61 3.01 -2.55 -0.63
C THR A 61 2.08 -3.66 -0.16
N GLN A 62 2.58 -4.89 -0.04
CA GLN A 62 1.76 -6.03 0.35
C GLN A 62 1.24 -5.93 1.80
N VAL A 63 2.03 -5.37 2.73
CA VAL A 63 1.59 -5.10 4.10
C VAL A 63 0.35 -4.20 4.10
N TRP A 64 0.37 -3.09 3.38
CA TRP A 64 -0.77 -2.17 3.34
C TRP A 64 -2.01 -2.79 2.69
N LEU A 65 -1.82 -3.56 1.60
CA LEU A 65 -2.91 -4.27 0.95
C LEU A 65 -3.58 -5.27 1.91
N LYS A 66 -2.78 -6.04 2.65
CA LYS A 66 -3.28 -7.00 3.66
C LYS A 66 -3.98 -6.30 4.83
N LEU A 67 -3.41 -5.21 5.35
CA LEU A 67 -4.01 -4.51 6.48
C LEU A 67 -5.34 -3.85 6.12
N VAL A 68 -5.45 -3.28 4.92
CA VAL A 68 -6.69 -2.66 4.44
C VAL A 68 -7.76 -3.69 4.08
N SER A 69 -7.39 -4.87 3.58
CA SER A 69 -8.35 -5.94 3.29
C SER A 69 -8.99 -6.54 4.54
N LEU A 70 -8.28 -6.52 5.67
CA LEU A 70 -8.78 -6.97 6.98
C LEU A 70 -9.63 -5.92 7.72
N HIS A 71 -9.63 -4.68 7.23
CA HIS A 71 -10.32 -3.58 7.92
C HIS A 71 -11.79 -3.46 7.44
N PRO A 72 -12.78 -3.26 8.32
CA PRO A 72 -14.20 -3.21 7.91
C PRO A 72 -14.58 -1.94 7.10
N GLU A 73 -13.89 -0.83 7.34
CA GLU A 73 -14.22 0.47 6.74
C GLU A 73 -14.26 0.45 5.21
N THR A 74 -15.22 1.14 4.62
CA THR A 74 -15.45 1.14 3.15
C THR A 74 -15.02 2.43 2.46
N THR A 75 -14.58 3.44 3.23
CA THR A 75 -14.10 4.71 2.69
C THR A 75 -12.72 5.05 3.21
N VAL A 76 -11.91 5.74 2.40
CA VAL A 76 -10.58 6.20 2.83
C VAL A 76 -10.69 7.22 3.96
N ASP A 77 -11.74 8.04 4.01
CA ASP A 77 -11.97 8.98 5.12
C ASP A 77 -12.20 8.27 6.44
N ALA A 78 -12.90 7.14 6.45
CA ALA A 78 -13.06 6.33 7.64
C ALA A 78 -11.76 5.61 8.00
N LEU A 79 -11.02 5.06 7.03
CA LEU A 79 -9.69 4.48 7.28
C LEU A 79 -8.72 5.47 7.93
N MET A 80 -8.76 6.74 7.54
CA MET A 80 -7.92 7.79 8.12
C MET A 80 -8.26 8.13 9.58
N LYS A 81 -9.33 7.57 10.15
CA LYS A 81 -9.68 7.68 11.58
C LYS A 81 -9.25 6.45 12.39
N THR A 82 -8.57 5.50 11.76
CA THR A 82 -8.14 4.23 12.35
C THR A 82 -6.62 4.23 12.54
N PRO A 83 -6.03 3.23 13.22
CA PRO A 83 -4.58 3.08 13.28
C PRO A 83 -3.90 3.00 11.90
N LEU A 84 -4.63 2.64 10.82
CA LEU A 84 -4.06 2.60 9.46
C LEU A 84 -3.66 3.99 8.95
N ALA A 85 -4.13 5.08 9.56
CA ALA A 85 -3.69 6.44 9.24
C ALA A 85 -2.20 6.69 9.56
N ASP A 86 -1.62 5.91 10.49
CA ASP A 86 -0.23 6.01 10.91
C ASP A 86 0.68 5.26 9.92
N SER A 87 1.37 6.00 9.04
CA SER A 87 2.28 5.41 8.05
C SER A 87 3.49 4.70 8.68
N SER A 88 3.74 4.88 9.98
CA SER A 88 4.78 4.16 10.72
C SER A 88 4.33 2.79 11.24
N LEU A 89 3.05 2.43 11.08
CA LEU A 89 2.49 1.17 11.58
C LEU A 89 3.31 -0.09 11.19
N PRO A 90 3.88 -0.23 9.97
CA PRO A 90 4.72 -1.38 9.65
C PRO A 90 5.94 -1.58 10.58
N PHE A 91 6.51 -0.52 11.15
CA PHE A 91 7.64 -0.60 12.09
C PHE A 91 7.27 -1.23 13.44
N ARG A 92 5.98 -1.46 13.70
CA ARG A 92 5.51 -2.25 14.84
C ARG A 92 5.73 -3.76 14.65
N HIS A 93 5.89 -4.19 13.40
CA HIS A 93 5.99 -5.59 12.97
C HIS A 93 7.35 -5.93 12.38
N TYR A 94 8.01 -4.95 11.75
CA TYR A 94 9.30 -5.11 11.09
C TYR A 94 10.39 -4.28 11.74
N SER A 95 11.59 -4.85 11.85
CA SER A 95 12.79 -4.07 12.08
C SER A 95 13.11 -3.19 10.85
N PRO A 96 13.76 -2.02 11.04
CA PRO A 96 14.25 -1.23 9.92
C PRO A 96 15.15 -2.03 8.98
N GLU A 97 16.04 -2.86 9.53
CA GLU A 97 17.00 -3.67 8.77
C GLU A 97 16.27 -4.63 7.81
N ARG A 98 15.20 -5.27 8.29
CA ARG A 98 14.41 -6.19 7.48
C ARG A 98 13.60 -5.46 6.42
N LEU A 99 12.90 -4.39 6.80
CA LEU A 99 12.00 -3.66 5.90
C LEU A 99 12.74 -2.92 4.77
N TRP A 100 13.98 -2.49 5.04
CA TRP A 100 14.82 -1.78 4.08
C TRP A 100 15.86 -2.66 3.37
N SER A 101 15.82 -3.98 3.61
CA SER A 101 16.66 -4.94 2.88
C SER A 101 16.34 -4.97 1.38
N ASP A 102 17.34 -5.30 0.55
CA ASP A 102 17.13 -5.48 -0.90
C ASP A 102 16.07 -6.54 -1.20
N GLU A 103 16.02 -7.58 -0.37
CA GLU A 103 15.03 -8.64 -0.46
C GLU A 103 13.60 -8.09 -0.28
N ALA A 104 13.35 -7.35 0.79
CA ALA A 104 12.03 -6.78 1.09
C ALA A 104 11.55 -5.81 0.00
N ARG A 105 12.49 -5.17 -0.72
CA ARG A 105 12.18 -4.26 -1.81
C ARG A 105 11.66 -4.97 -3.05
N VAL A 106 12.08 -6.21 -3.31
CA VAL A 106 11.75 -6.96 -4.55
C VAL A 106 10.80 -8.13 -4.34
N ARG A 107 10.70 -8.66 -3.11
CA ARG A 107 9.75 -9.72 -2.74
C ARG A 107 9.18 -9.46 -1.35
N PHE A 108 8.00 -10.01 -1.09
CA PHE A 108 7.43 -9.98 0.26
C PHE A 108 8.29 -10.84 1.20
N VAL A 109 8.63 -10.26 2.36
CA VAL A 109 9.25 -10.97 3.48
C VAL A 109 8.33 -10.87 4.70
N GLU A 110 8.22 -11.95 5.48
CA GLU A 110 7.42 -11.96 6.71
C GLU A 110 8.00 -11.02 7.78
N PRO A 111 7.22 -10.49 8.74
CA PRO A 111 7.73 -9.66 9.83
C PRO A 111 8.64 -10.44 10.80
N ASP A 112 9.59 -9.74 11.41
CA ASP A 112 10.57 -10.29 12.37
C ASP A 112 10.35 -9.84 13.82
N LEU A 113 9.57 -8.78 14.09
CA LEU A 113 9.28 -8.33 15.45
C LEU A 113 7.97 -8.91 15.96
N ARG A 114 6.90 -8.78 15.17
CA ARG A 114 5.55 -9.25 15.53
C ARG A 114 4.78 -9.69 14.29
N PRO A 115 4.00 -10.79 14.36
CA PRO A 115 3.18 -11.23 13.24
C PRO A 115 2.19 -10.13 12.83
N LEU A 116 1.91 -10.04 11.52
CA LEU A 116 0.82 -9.20 11.02
C LEU A 116 -0.54 -9.78 11.46
N PRO A 117 -1.59 -8.95 11.57
CA PRO A 117 -2.95 -9.45 11.74
C PRO A 117 -3.29 -10.50 10.68
N ALA A 118 -3.95 -11.57 11.10
CA ALA A 118 -4.51 -12.59 10.24
C ALA A 118 -6.04 -12.46 10.22
N PRO A 119 -6.72 -12.89 9.14
CA PRO A 119 -8.18 -13.03 9.19
C PRO A 119 -8.56 -13.87 10.41
N HIS A 120 -9.58 -13.44 11.16
CA HIS A 120 -10.21 -14.33 12.13
C HIS A 120 -10.77 -15.53 11.36
N ALA A 121 -10.34 -16.74 11.74
CA ALA A 121 -10.85 -17.99 11.18
C ALA A 121 -12.32 -18.20 11.52
#